data_AF-A0A924H9V8-F1
#
_entry.id   AF-A0A924H9V8-F1
#
_cell.length_a   1.000
_cell.length_b   1.000
_cell.length_c   1.000
_cell.angle_alpha   90.00
_cell.angle_beta   90.00
_cell.angle_gamma   90.00
#
_symmetry.space_group_name_H-M   'P 1'
#
loop_
_entity.id
_entity.type
_entity.pdbx_description
1 polymer ?
#
loop_
_entity_poly.entity_id
_entity_poly.type
_entity_poly.pdbx_seq_one_letter_code
_entity_poly.pdbx_strand_id
1 'polypeptide(L)'
;MLSIADLTLTKFASSNFATQGQTISYTVTLVNLGPSTALNVTITDILSAGLSLVSGSAVTNGDRAAVTVGQSTSVGTTSLSIGQTLTLVINATVTATSGTVTNTAAGTSTTPDQTPGNNTATVATPVASSADLTLTKVASSNFATQGQTISY
;
A
#
# COMPACT_ATOMS: atom_id res chain seq x y z
N MET A 1 -11.48 10.51 36.29
CA MET A 1 -11.66 11.00 34.91
C MET A 1 -11.64 9.82 33.98
N LEU A 2 -12.53 9.77 32.99
CA LEU A 2 -12.39 8.84 31.87
C LEU A 2 -11.22 9.34 30.99
N SER A 3 -10.29 8.45 30.63
CA SER A 3 -9.28 8.75 29.62
C SER A 3 -9.89 8.57 28.24
N ILE A 4 -9.71 9.56 27.37
CA ILE A 4 -10.19 9.52 25.99
C ILE A 4 -9.10 10.06 25.06
N ALA A 5 -8.85 9.34 23.97
CA ALA A 5 -7.91 9.70 22.93
C ALA A 5 -8.66 10.10 21.66
N ASP A 6 -7.92 10.52 20.65
CA ASP A 6 -8.39 10.80 19.30
C ASP A 6 -7.26 10.36 18.39
N LEU A 7 -7.34 9.12 17.94
CA LEU A 7 -6.38 8.62 16.98
C LEU A 7 -6.77 9.14 15.60
N THR A 8 -5.81 9.29 14.69
CA THR A 8 -6.11 9.64 13.30
C THR A 8 -5.09 8.95 12.41
N LEU A 9 -5.58 8.25 11.40
CA LEU A 9 -4.75 7.44 10.52
C LEU A 9 -4.64 8.10 9.13
N THR A 10 -3.41 8.20 8.64
CA THR A 10 -3.12 8.59 7.26
C THR A 10 -2.35 7.48 6.56
N LYS A 11 -2.57 7.35 5.26
CA LYS A 11 -1.93 6.32 4.44
C LYS A 11 -1.55 6.87 3.08
N PHE A 12 -0.34 6.54 2.64
CA PHE A 12 0.24 6.97 1.38
C PHE A 12 0.82 5.78 0.62
N ALA A 13 0.66 5.78 -0.71
CA ALA A 13 1.36 4.88 -1.61
C ALA A 13 2.44 5.64 -2.36
N SER A 14 3.62 5.04 -2.48
CA SER A 14 4.74 5.58 -3.27
C SER A 14 4.44 5.81 -4.75
N SER A 15 3.35 5.27 -5.27
CA SER A 15 2.88 5.49 -6.64
C SER A 15 1.36 5.64 -6.69
N ASN A 16 0.88 6.55 -7.54
CA ASN A 16 -0.55 6.80 -7.80
C ASN A 16 -1.12 5.94 -8.93
N PHE A 17 -0.28 5.27 -9.71
CA PHE A 17 -0.65 4.24 -10.69
C PHE A 17 0.33 3.06 -10.59
N ALA A 18 -0.06 1.91 -11.12
CA ALA A 18 0.81 0.75 -11.13
C ALA A 18 0.73 -0.08 -12.41
N THR A 19 1.75 -0.90 -12.62
CA THR A 19 1.76 -1.97 -13.62
C THR A 19 1.95 -3.30 -12.91
N GLN A 20 1.52 -4.40 -13.54
CA GLN A 20 1.80 -5.73 -13.01
C GLN A 20 3.31 -5.92 -12.77
N GLY A 21 3.67 -6.52 -11.64
CA GLY A 21 5.05 -6.74 -11.22
C GLY A 21 5.71 -5.55 -10.52
N GLN A 22 5.13 -4.35 -10.55
CA GLN A 22 5.65 -3.20 -9.81
C GLN A 22 5.54 -3.44 -8.30
N THR A 23 6.56 -3.04 -7.53
CA THR A 23 6.48 -2.97 -6.07
C THR A 23 6.06 -1.57 -5.62
N ILE A 24 5.00 -1.49 -4.82
CA ILE A 24 4.51 -0.27 -4.17
C ILE A 24 4.88 -0.33 -2.69
N SER A 25 5.56 0.71 -2.21
CA SER A 25 5.70 0.97 -0.77
C SER A 25 4.47 1.71 -0.25
N TYR A 26 3.88 1.21 0.83
CA TYR A 26 2.78 1.83 1.57
C TYR A 26 3.27 2.33 2.92
N THR A 27 3.09 3.63 3.19
CA THR A 27 3.38 4.24 4.48
C THR A 27 2.09 4.55 5.21
N VAL A 28 1.95 4.04 6.43
CA VAL A 28 0.83 4.29 7.33
C VAL A 28 1.34 5.07 8.53
N THR A 29 0.66 6.15 8.89
CA THR A 29 0.97 6.96 10.08
C THR A 29 -0.29 7.15 10.90
N LEU A 30 -0.23 6.73 12.17
CA LEU A 30 -1.27 6.91 13.16
C LEU A 30 -0.79 7.92 14.19
N VAL A 31 -1.53 9.01 14.40
CA VAL A 31 -1.24 10.05 15.40
C VAL A 31 -2.28 10.01 16.51
N ASN A 32 -1.89 10.33 17.75
CA ASN A 32 -2.83 10.62 18.83
C ASN A 32 -2.98 12.13 19.03
N LEU A 33 -4.13 12.70 18.70
CA LEU A 33 -4.47 14.11 18.86
C LEU A 33 -4.94 14.48 20.27
N GLY A 34 -5.07 13.49 21.17
CA GLY A 34 -5.44 13.68 22.57
C GLY A 34 -6.96 13.63 22.82
N PRO A 35 -7.47 14.10 23.96
CA PRO A 35 -6.76 14.79 25.04
C PRO A 35 -5.96 13.87 25.99
N SER A 36 -6.06 12.55 25.86
CA SER A 36 -5.33 11.60 26.71
C SER A 36 -4.35 10.74 25.91
N THR A 37 -3.38 10.13 26.60
CA THR A 37 -2.51 9.09 26.03
C THR A 37 -3.34 7.87 25.60
N ALA A 38 -3.10 7.37 24.39
CA ALA A 38 -3.66 6.13 23.90
C ALA A 38 -2.81 4.95 24.37
N LEU A 39 -3.44 3.92 24.95
CA LEU A 39 -2.75 2.72 25.45
C LEU A 39 -2.98 1.54 24.50
N ASN A 40 -1.98 0.65 24.44
CA ASN A 40 -1.98 -0.58 23.63
C ASN A 40 -2.37 -0.33 22.17
N VAL A 41 -1.73 0.66 21.56
CA VAL A 41 -2.05 1.10 20.20
C VAL A 41 -1.55 0.07 19.19
N THR A 42 -2.38 -0.26 18.21
CA THR A 42 -2.06 -1.19 17.13
C THR A 42 -2.49 -0.61 15.78
N ILE A 43 -1.63 -0.70 14.77
CA ILE A 43 -1.96 -0.54 13.35
C ILE A 43 -2.08 -1.93 12.74
N THR A 44 -3.13 -2.18 11.97
CA THR A 44 -3.29 -3.36 11.12
C THR A 44 -3.50 -2.91 9.69
N ASP A 45 -2.66 -3.39 8.79
CA ASP A 45 -2.71 -3.14 7.35
C ASP A 45 -3.09 -4.43 6.62
N ILE A 46 -3.97 -4.34 5.62
CA ILE A 46 -4.50 -5.48 4.85
C ILE A 46 -4.43 -5.16 3.36
N LEU A 47 -3.56 -5.89 2.67
CA LEU A 47 -3.47 -5.87 1.21
C LEU A 47 -4.65 -6.64 0.60
N SER A 48 -5.40 -6.00 -0.29
CA SER A 48 -6.49 -6.66 -1.02
C SER A 48 -5.96 -7.54 -2.16
N ALA A 49 -6.88 -8.26 -2.83
CA ALA A 49 -6.54 -9.04 -4.02
C ALA A 49 -5.85 -8.17 -5.09
N GLY A 50 -4.90 -8.76 -5.82
CA GLY A 50 -4.09 -8.04 -6.80
C GLY A 50 -2.81 -7.42 -6.22
N LEU A 51 -2.56 -7.58 -4.92
CA LEU A 51 -1.30 -7.26 -4.25
C LEU A 51 -0.75 -8.52 -3.59
N SER A 52 0.58 -8.62 -3.50
CA SER A 52 1.31 -9.67 -2.77
C SER A 52 2.29 -9.00 -1.82
N LEU A 53 2.24 -9.34 -0.52
CA LEU A 53 3.16 -8.75 0.45
C LEU A 53 4.60 -9.17 0.15
N VAL A 54 5.53 -8.23 0.20
CA VAL A 54 6.97 -8.54 0.21
C VAL A 54 7.35 -8.93 1.63
N SER A 55 7.57 -10.22 1.87
CA SER A 55 7.93 -10.75 3.19
C SER A 55 9.16 -10.04 3.78
N GLY A 56 9.09 -9.71 5.07
CA GLY A 56 10.19 -9.03 5.77
C GLY A 56 10.37 -7.55 5.41
N SER A 57 9.47 -6.95 4.61
CA SER A 57 9.53 -5.52 4.26
C SER A 57 9.02 -4.57 5.36
N ALA A 58 8.39 -5.11 6.40
CA ALA A 58 7.76 -4.31 7.44
C ALA A 58 8.79 -3.51 8.24
N VAL A 59 8.65 -2.19 8.25
CA VAL A 59 9.44 -1.27 9.06
C VAL A 59 8.49 -0.46 9.95
N THR A 60 8.88 -0.26 11.21
CA THR A 60 8.05 0.40 12.23
C THR A 60 8.90 1.17 13.23
N ASN A 61 8.30 2.15 13.90
CA ASN A 61 8.84 2.80 15.09
C ASN A 61 8.17 2.33 16.40
N GLY A 62 7.28 1.33 16.33
CA GLY A 62 6.60 0.76 17.49
C GLY A 62 7.52 -0.13 18.34
N ASP A 63 7.22 -0.22 19.64
CA ASP A 63 7.95 -1.07 20.59
C ASP A 63 7.59 -2.56 20.48
N ARG A 64 6.49 -2.90 19.80
CA ARG A 64 6.10 -4.28 19.51
C ARG A 64 6.47 -4.61 18.07
N ALA A 65 7.14 -5.75 17.89
CA ALA A 65 7.54 -6.23 16.57
C ALA A 65 6.35 -6.37 15.62
N ALA A 66 6.60 -6.15 14.33
CA ALA A 66 5.61 -6.38 13.30
C ALA A 66 5.27 -7.88 13.19
N VAL A 67 3.98 -8.19 13.10
CA VAL A 67 3.45 -9.55 12.93
C VAL A 67 2.72 -9.62 11.60
N THR A 68 3.08 -10.60 10.77
CA THR A 68 2.47 -10.80 9.44
C THR A 68 1.78 -12.14 9.38
N VAL A 69 0.52 -12.15 8.94
CA VAL A 69 -0.28 -13.36 8.69
C VAL A 69 -0.96 -13.21 7.33
N GLY A 70 -0.49 -13.99 6.35
CA GLY A 70 -0.95 -13.86 4.97
C GLY A 70 -0.67 -12.45 4.42
N GLN A 71 -1.73 -11.76 4.02
CA GLN A 71 -1.69 -10.42 3.43
C GLN A 71 -1.90 -9.30 4.45
N SER A 72 -1.97 -9.64 5.74
CA SER A 72 -2.13 -8.69 6.83
C SER A 72 -0.83 -8.53 7.61
N THR A 73 -0.45 -7.28 7.85
CA THR A 73 0.68 -6.92 8.72
C THR A 73 0.18 -6.00 9.81
N SER A 74 0.54 -6.31 11.06
CA SER A 74 0.18 -5.52 12.23
C SER A 74 1.40 -5.12 13.04
N VAL A 75 1.32 -3.98 13.71
CA VAL A 75 2.37 -3.46 14.58
C VAL A 75 1.78 -2.65 15.71
N GLY A 76 2.48 -2.49 16.83
CA GLY A 76 1.94 -1.75 17.96
C GLY A 76 2.96 -1.05 18.84
N THR A 77 2.44 -0.24 19.75
CA THR A 77 3.16 0.36 20.87
C THR A 77 2.36 0.24 22.16
N THR A 78 3.03 0.09 23.30
CA THR A 78 2.36 0.08 24.62
C THR A 78 1.64 1.40 24.91
N SER A 79 2.18 2.53 24.46
CA SER A 79 1.58 3.85 24.70
C SER A 79 1.92 4.84 23.61
N LEU A 80 0.93 5.63 23.19
CA LEU A 80 1.10 6.73 22.25
C LEU A 80 0.65 8.04 22.91
N SER A 81 1.62 8.84 23.32
CA SER A 81 1.37 10.16 23.94
C SER A 81 0.76 11.14 22.95
N ILE A 82 0.16 12.21 23.45
CA ILE A 82 -0.43 13.27 22.61
C ILE A 82 0.63 13.84 21.67
N GLY A 83 0.28 13.98 20.39
CA GLY A 83 1.14 14.46 19.32
C GLY A 83 2.16 13.43 18.80
N GLN A 84 2.28 12.25 19.41
CA GLN A 84 3.19 11.20 18.95
C GLN A 84 2.58 10.35 17.84
N THR A 85 3.44 9.74 17.03
CA THR A 85 3.06 8.91 15.88
C THR A 85 3.56 7.49 15.98
N LEU A 86 2.71 6.53 15.62
CA LEU A 86 3.09 5.15 15.28
C LEU A 86 3.08 5.03 13.75
N THR A 87 4.13 4.47 13.17
CA THR A 87 4.28 4.32 11.71
C THR A 87 4.48 2.87 11.32
N LEU A 88 3.88 2.45 10.21
CA LEU A 88 4.12 1.17 9.56
C LEU A 88 4.42 1.41 8.08
N VAL A 89 5.54 0.88 7.60
CA VAL A 89 5.87 0.83 6.17
C VAL A 89 5.91 -0.63 5.74
N ILE A 90 5.21 -0.97 4.66
CA ILE A 90 5.27 -2.29 4.02
C ILE A 90 5.42 -2.15 2.51
N ASN A 91 6.03 -3.14 1.87
CA ASN A 91 6.13 -3.21 0.41
C ASN A 91 5.22 -4.32 -0.12
N ALA A 92 4.53 -4.05 -1.22
CA ALA A 92 3.69 -5.04 -1.90
C ALA A 92 3.94 -5.04 -3.41
N THR A 93 4.03 -6.22 -4.00
CA THR A 93 4.13 -6.40 -5.45
C THR A 93 2.74 -6.51 -6.06
N VAL A 94 2.48 -5.77 -7.13
CA VAL A 94 1.21 -5.78 -7.86
C VAL A 94 1.11 -7.04 -8.70
N THR A 95 0.10 -7.86 -8.41
CA THR A 95 -0.19 -9.11 -9.14
C THR A 95 -1.35 -8.95 -10.12
N ALA A 96 -2.21 -7.94 -9.93
CA ALA A 96 -3.28 -7.61 -10.86
C ALA A 96 -2.73 -7.18 -12.23
N THR A 97 -3.44 -7.54 -13.30
CA THR A 97 -3.11 -7.19 -14.69
C THR A 97 -3.81 -5.92 -15.16
N SER A 98 -4.91 -5.53 -14.50
CA SER A 98 -5.73 -4.35 -14.80
C SER A 98 -6.65 -4.02 -13.62
N GLY A 99 -7.38 -2.91 -13.72
CA GLY A 99 -8.37 -2.51 -12.72
C GLY A 99 -7.79 -1.60 -11.64
N THR A 100 -8.11 -1.86 -10.38
CA THR A 100 -7.64 -1.08 -9.23
C THR A 100 -7.33 -2.01 -8.08
N VAL A 101 -6.17 -1.82 -7.46
CA VAL A 101 -5.78 -2.51 -6.23
C VAL A 101 -5.98 -1.59 -5.04
N THR A 102 -6.36 -2.16 -3.90
CA THR A 102 -6.61 -1.41 -2.68
C THR A 102 -5.75 -1.92 -1.52
N ASN A 103 -5.29 -0.98 -0.69
CA ASN A 103 -4.70 -1.30 0.58
C ASN A 103 -5.38 -0.48 1.70
N THR A 104 -5.83 -1.15 2.75
CA THR A 104 -6.55 -0.54 3.87
C THR A 104 -5.80 -0.77 5.17
N ALA A 105 -5.63 0.29 5.96
CA ALA A 105 -5.08 0.22 7.31
C ALA A 105 -6.06 0.76 8.34
N ALA A 106 -6.06 0.17 9.53
CA ALA A 106 -6.86 0.58 10.68
C ALA A 106 -6.00 0.67 11.95
N GLY A 107 -6.26 1.69 12.76
CA GLY A 107 -5.68 1.91 14.08
C GLY A 107 -6.66 1.53 15.19
N THR A 108 -6.15 1.00 16.29
CA THR A 108 -6.94 0.68 17.50
C THR A 108 -6.16 1.00 18.76
N SER A 109 -6.87 1.24 19.86
CA SER A 109 -6.31 1.38 21.22
C SER A 109 -7.28 0.85 22.26
N THR A 110 -6.78 0.57 23.47
CA THR A 110 -7.64 0.27 24.63
C THR A 110 -8.18 1.54 25.30
N THR A 111 -7.53 2.69 25.08
CA THR A 111 -8.14 3.99 25.43
C THR A 111 -9.26 4.27 24.42
N PRO A 112 -10.48 4.60 24.86
CA PRO A 112 -11.57 4.98 23.96
C PRO A 112 -11.21 6.17 23.09
N ASP A 113 -11.76 6.18 21.88
CA ASP A 113 -11.55 7.22 20.87
C ASP A 113 -12.82 8.06 20.69
N GLN A 114 -12.69 9.39 20.61
CA GLN A 114 -13.82 10.30 20.36
C GLN A 114 -14.38 10.21 18.94
N THR A 115 -13.55 9.87 17.97
CA THR A 115 -13.84 10.01 16.54
C THR A 115 -13.48 8.75 15.75
N PRO A 116 -13.85 7.53 16.16
CA PRO A 116 -13.26 6.28 15.66
C PRO A 116 -13.29 6.06 14.13
N GLY A 117 -14.12 6.79 13.39
CA GLY A 117 -14.15 6.77 11.92
C GLY A 117 -12.89 7.32 11.23
N ASN A 118 -12.07 8.15 11.90
CA ASN A 118 -10.81 8.67 11.36
C ASN A 118 -9.60 7.71 11.58
N ASN A 119 -9.84 6.54 12.18
CA ASN A 119 -8.81 5.54 12.46
C ASN A 119 -8.58 4.56 11.31
N THR A 120 -9.21 4.77 10.16
CA THR A 120 -9.07 3.91 8.98
C THR A 120 -8.69 4.75 7.77
N ALA A 121 -7.78 4.25 6.95
CA ALA A 121 -7.47 4.85 5.65
C ALA A 121 -7.27 3.77 4.60
N THR A 122 -7.83 4.03 3.41
CA THR A 122 -7.70 3.16 2.24
C THR A 122 -7.03 3.94 1.12
N VAL A 123 -6.05 3.31 0.48
CA VAL A 123 -5.45 3.80 -0.77
C VAL A 123 -5.87 2.88 -1.90
N ALA A 124 -6.37 3.49 -2.98
CA ALA A 124 -6.70 2.81 -4.22
C ALA A 124 -5.70 3.23 -5.30
N THR A 125 -5.09 2.24 -5.96
CA THR A 125 -4.10 2.46 -7.02
C THR A 125 -4.58 1.81 -8.31
N PRO A 126 -4.92 2.58 -9.35
CA PRO A 126 -5.24 2.05 -10.66
C PRO A 126 -4.07 1.27 -11.27
N VAL A 127 -4.37 0.14 -11.90
CA VAL A 127 -3.39 -0.71 -12.58
C VAL A 127 -3.56 -0.54 -14.09
N ALA A 128 -2.53 -0.03 -14.74
CA ALA A 128 -2.47 0.09 -16.19
C ALA A 128 -2.43 -1.31 -16.83
N SER A 129 -3.30 -1.52 -17.82
CA SER A 129 -3.27 -2.72 -18.65
C SER A 129 -2.02 -2.71 -19.53
N SER A 130 -1.22 -3.77 -19.46
CA SER A 130 -0.20 -4.00 -20.48
C SER A 130 -0.87 -4.62 -21.70
N ALA A 131 -0.99 -3.85 -22.79
CA ALA A 131 -1.30 -4.42 -24.10
C ALA A 131 0.03 -4.72 -24.80
N ASP A 132 0.35 -6.00 -24.95
CA ASP A 132 1.49 -6.42 -25.78
C ASP A 132 1.09 -6.30 -27.26
N LEU A 133 1.28 -5.10 -27.82
CA LEU A 133 1.08 -4.85 -29.25
C LEU A 133 2.33 -5.29 -30.01
N THR A 134 2.42 -6.57 -30.34
CA THR A 134 3.43 -7.06 -31.29
C THR A 134 2.95 -6.78 -32.72
N LEU A 135 3.59 -5.82 -33.38
CA LEU A 135 3.37 -5.55 -34.80
C LEU A 135 4.27 -6.48 -35.63
N THR A 136 3.79 -7.68 -35.97
CA THR A 136 4.50 -8.56 -36.92
C THR A 136 4.28 -8.05 -38.34
N LYS A 137 5.21 -7.24 -38.85
CA LYS A 137 5.23 -6.87 -40.27
C LYS A 137 5.74 -8.06 -41.09
N VAL A 138 4.82 -8.88 -41.59
CA VAL A 138 5.14 -9.92 -42.57
C VAL A 138 5.27 -9.24 -43.94
N ALA A 139 6.49 -9.12 -44.46
CA ALA A 139 6.68 -8.73 -45.85
C ALA A 139 6.30 -9.92 -46.75
N SER A 140 5.19 -9.81 -47.46
CA SER A 140 4.88 -10.69 -48.59
C SER A 140 5.30 -10.00 -49.88
N SER A 141 6.55 -10.19 -50.30
CA SER A 141 6.92 -9.96 -51.69
C SER A 141 8.03 -10.93 -52.11
N ASN A 142 7.60 -12.09 -52.61
CA ASN A 142 8.44 -12.86 -53.52
C ASN A 142 8.48 -12.07 -54.85
N PHE A 143 9.70 -11.82 -55.34
CA PHE A 143 10.09 -11.12 -56.58
C PHE A 143 10.14 -9.59 -56.53
N ALA A 144 11.34 -9.06 -56.26
CA ALA A 144 11.80 -7.80 -56.85
C ALA A 144 12.87 -8.14 -57.91
N THR A 145 12.62 -7.76 -59.16
CA THR A 145 13.62 -7.73 -60.23
C THR A 145 14.69 -6.67 -59.95
N GLN A 146 15.90 -6.88 -60.48
CA GLN A 146 17.11 -6.09 -60.24
C GLN A 146 16.87 -4.57 -60.41
N GLY A 147 17.27 -3.76 -59.42
CA GLY A 147 17.53 -2.32 -59.62
C GLY A 147 16.74 -1.31 -58.79
N GLN A 148 15.95 -1.69 -57.78
CA GLN A 148 15.30 -0.69 -56.91
C GLN A 148 15.79 -0.79 -55.47
N THR A 149 16.30 0.34 -54.95
CA THR A 149 16.65 0.53 -53.54
C THR A 149 15.38 0.46 -52.71
N ILE A 150 15.17 -0.64 -52.01
CA ILE A 150 14.20 -0.68 -50.91
C ILE A 150 14.87 0.05 -49.75
N SER A 151 14.35 1.24 -49.41
CA SER A 151 14.75 1.91 -48.18
C SER A 151 13.99 1.28 -47.01
N TYR A 152 14.75 0.74 -46.06
CA TYR A 152 14.30 0.37 -44.72
C TYR A 152 15.17 1.06 -43.69
#